data_AF-A0AAN8ZFB2-F1
#
_entry.id   AF-A0AAN8ZFB2-F1
#
_cell.length_a   1.000
_cell.length_b   1.000
_cell.length_c   1.000
_cell.angle_alpha   90.00
_cell.angle_beta   90.00
_cell.angle_gamma   90.00
#
_symmetry.space_group_name_H-M   'P 1'
#
loop_
_entity.id
_entity.type
_entity.pdbx_description
1 polymer ?
#
loop_
_entity_poly.entity_id
_entity_poly.type
_entity_poly.pdbx_seq_one_letter_code
_entity_poly.pdbx_strand_id
1 'polypeptide(L)'
;MDEELLELQRFEFAQQAKSSIRLSERNVVELVQKFQELQIIDFDLLHAVSGKEYITPEQLRLEILAEKKKLGRVSLIDLADIIGVDLYHVEKQAQLVVSDDLTLMLVQGEIISHSYWDFVAEEINERLQECSQIALAELAAQLNIGTELVTIVLEPRLGTIVKGRLEGGQLYTPIYVACVGAIVRGAARGVTVPTNLAVLWNSLQQLLQEMDGATGVAVDGSFFQSLFNGLLKDGEILGSLRAGVHWTPAVFAHAQKECVDSFFSQV
;
A
#
# COMPACT_ATOMS: atom_id res chain seq x y z
N MET A 1 35.46 -44.93 -20.60
CA MET A 1 35.81 -43.59 -21.10
C MET A 1 35.60 -43.50 -22.61
N ASP A 2 36.00 -44.51 -23.39
CA ASP A 2 35.80 -44.48 -24.86
C ASP A 2 34.34 -44.65 -25.32
N GLU A 3 33.50 -45.29 -24.51
CA GLU A 3 32.10 -45.60 -24.87
C GLU A 3 31.16 -44.37 -24.80
N GLU A 4 31.35 -43.50 -23.80
CA GLU A 4 30.62 -42.22 -23.67
C GLU A 4 31.03 -41.21 -24.77
N LEU A 5 32.30 -41.22 -25.16
CA LEU A 5 32.81 -40.40 -26.28
C LEU A 5 32.21 -40.85 -27.62
N LEU A 6 32.03 -42.16 -27.80
CA LEU A 6 31.37 -42.74 -28.99
C LEU A 6 29.89 -42.42 -29.05
N GLU A 7 29.18 -42.43 -27.91
CA GLU A 7 27.79 -41.99 -27.79
C GLU A 7 27.65 -40.51 -28.14
N LEU A 8 28.52 -39.64 -27.61
CA LEU A 8 28.52 -38.21 -27.91
C LEU A 8 28.80 -37.94 -29.39
N GLN A 9 29.76 -38.64 -30.00
CA GLN A 9 30.04 -38.51 -31.44
C GLN A 9 28.86 -38.99 -32.30
N ARG A 10 28.17 -40.07 -31.90
CA ARG A 10 26.97 -40.53 -32.60
C ARG A 10 25.83 -39.52 -32.49
N PHE A 11 25.69 -38.87 -31.35
CA PHE A 11 24.69 -37.83 -31.13
C PHE A 11 24.98 -36.58 -31.99
N GLU A 12 26.26 -36.18 -32.04
CA GLU A 12 26.72 -35.06 -32.87
C GLU A 12 26.50 -35.35 -34.37
N PHE A 13 26.77 -36.58 -34.81
CA PHE A 13 26.52 -37.02 -36.19
C PHE A 13 25.02 -37.06 -36.53
N ALA A 14 24.17 -37.49 -35.58
CA ALA A 14 22.72 -37.51 -35.73
C ALA A 14 22.13 -36.09 -35.78
N GLN A 15 22.69 -35.13 -35.03
CA GLN A 15 22.29 -33.72 -35.09
C GLN A 15 22.78 -33.02 -36.37
N GLN A 16 23.96 -33.40 -36.89
CA GLN A 16 24.51 -32.88 -38.14
C GLN A 16 23.84 -33.48 -39.39
N ALA A 17 23.16 -34.63 -39.26
CA ALA A 17 22.32 -35.20 -40.30
C ALA A 17 21.11 -34.30 -40.55
N LYS A 18 21.27 -33.31 -41.44
CA LYS A 18 20.18 -32.45 -41.90
C LYS A 18 19.06 -33.32 -42.46
N SER A 19 17.93 -33.36 -41.75
CA SER A 19 16.69 -33.96 -42.23
C SER A 19 16.35 -33.41 -43.61
N SER A 20 16.29 -34.28 -44.63
CA SER A 20 15.99 -33.89 -46.01
C SER A 20 14.57 -33.31 -46.18
N ILE A 21 13.70 -33.54 -45.20
CA ILE A 21 12.32 -33.07 -45.14
C ILE A 21 12.22 -32.11 -43.96
N ARG A 22 12.22 -30.81 -44.23
CA ARG A 22 11.83 -29.79 -43.26
C ARG A 22 10.33 -29.57 -43.40
N LEU A 23 9.58 -29.75 -42.31
CA LEU A 23 8.19 -29.32 -42.27
C LEU A 23 8.17 -27.80 -42.46
N SER A 24 7.33 -27.33 -43.39
CA SER A 24 7.05 -25.90 -43.49
C SER A 24 6.27 -25.45 -42.24
N GLU A 25 6.41 -24.18 -41.85
CA GLU A 25 5.68 -23.61 -40.70
C GLU A 25 4.18 -23.88 -40.79
N ARG A 26 3.60 -23.76 -42.00
CA ARG A 26 2.20 -24.08 -42.27
C ARG A 26 1.84 -25.54 -41.96
N ASN A 27 2.70 -26.48 -42.39
CA ASN A 27 2.46 -27.90 -42.11
C ASN A 27 2.55 -28.20 -40.61
N VAL A 28 3.41 -27.50 -39.87
CA VAL A 28 3.51 -27.64 -38.41
C VAL A 28 2.22 -27.17 -37.73
N VAL A 29 1.69 -26.01 -38.11
CA VAL A 29 0.41 -25.49 -37.57
C VAL A 29 -0.74 -26.45 -37.86
N GLU A 30 -0.86 -26.95 -39.11
CA GLU A 30 -1.90 -27.90 -39.50
C GLU A 30 -1.77 -29.25 -38.75
N LEU A 31 -0.55 -29.70 -38.48
CA LEU A 31 -0.29 -30.91 -37.68
C LEU A 31 -0.70 -30.72 -36.21
N VAL A 32 -0.35 -29.59 -35.58
CA VAL A 32 -0.73 -29.28 -34.20
C VAL A 32 -2.25 -29.23 -34.07
N GLN A 33 -2.93 -28.59 -35.03
CA GLN A 33 -4.39 -28.55 -35.07
C GLN A 33 -5.00 -29.95 -35.22
N LYS A 34 -4.42 -30.80 -36.08
CA LYS A 34 -4.83 -32.21 -36.21
C LYS A 34 -4.60 -33.01 -34.92
N PHE A 35 -3.52 -32.76 -34.19
CA PHE A 35 -3.26 -33.43 -32.92
C PHE A 35 -4.26 -33.04 -31.83
N GLN A 36 -4.73 -31.78 -31.81
CA GLN A 36 -5.85 -31.35 -30.98
C GLN A 36 -7.18 -31.99 -31.39
N GLU A 37 -7.51 -32.02 -32.69
CA GLU A 37 -8.74 -32.67 -33.19
C GLU A 37 -8.81 -34.16 -32.82
N LEU A 38 -7.66 -34.84 -32.82
CA LEU A 38 -7.55 -36.25 -32.47
C LEU A 38 -7.47 -36.51 -30.96
N GLN A 39 -7.53 -35.47 -30.11
CA GLN A 39 -7.32 -35.53 -28.65
C GLN A 39 -6.02 -36.25 -28.23
N ILE A 40 -4.99 -36.18 -29.07
CA ILE A 40 -3.64 -36.66 -28.71
C ILE A 40 -2.99 -35.63 -27.77
N ILE A 41 -3.32 -34.35 -27.98
CA ILE A 41 -3.04 -33.27 -27.06
C ILE A 41 -4.35 -32.95 -26.34
N ASP A 42 -4.41 -33.26 -25.05
CA ASP A 42 -5.59 -33.12 -24.19
C ASP A 42 -5.64 -31.80 -23.41
N PHE A 43 -4.61 -30.96 -23.56
CA PHE A 43 -4.51 -29.65 -22.91
C PHE A 43 -4.71 -28.49 -23.90
N ASP A 44 -5.27 -27.39 -23.38
CA ASP A 44 -5.45 -26.16 -24.15
C ASP A 44 -4.09 -25.60 -24.58
N LEU A 45 -3.96 -25.26 -25.87
CA LEU A 45 -2.83 -24.53 -26.41
C LEU A 45 -3.26 -23.11 -26.74
N LEU A 46 -2.55 -22.15 -26.16
CA LEU A 46 -2.73 -20.74 -26.43
C LEU A 46 -1.80 -20.34 -27.58
N HIS A 47 -2.28 -19.44 -28.42
CA HIS A 47 -1.48 -18.91 -29.51
C HIS A 47 -0.86 -17.58 -29.07
N ALA A 48 0.40 -17.38 -29.40
CA ALA A 48 1.03 -16.07 -29.32
C ALA A 48 0.34 -15.10 -30.29
N VAL A 49 0.44 -13.79 -30.03
CA VAL A 49 -0.13 -12.72 -30.87
C VAL A 49 0.40 -12.80 -32.31
N SER A 50 1.60 -13.35 -32.51
CA SER A 50 2.20 -13.59 -33.83
C SER A 50 1.55 -14.74 -34.61
N GLY A 51 0.78 -15.61 -33.94
CA GLY A 51 0.19 -16.83 -34.50
C GLY A 51 1.20 -17.93 -34.82
N LYS A 52 2.49 -17.74 -34.50
CA LYS A 52 3.57 -18.67 -34.83
C LYS A 52 4.02 -19.53 -33.66
N GLU A 53 3.74 -19.07 -32.46
CA GLU A 53 4.18 -19.71 -31.22
C GLU A 53 2.97 -20.18 -30.43
N TYR A 54 3.20 -21.28 -29.73
CA TYR A 54 2.22 -22.01 -28.98
C TYR A 54 2.71 -22.08 -27.55
N ILE A 55 1.88 -21.64 -26.61
CA ILE A 55 2.19 -21.66 -25.19
C ILE A 55 1.13 -22.45 -24.45
N THR A 56 1.57 -23.29 -23.52
CA THR A 56 0.66 -23.98 -22.61
C THR A 56 0.29 -23.06 -21.45
N PRO A 57 -0.91 -23.19 -20.87
CA PRO A 57 -1.31 -22.46 -19.66
C PRO A 57 -0.31 -22.60 -18.51
N GLU A 58 0.28 -23.79 -18.33
CA GLU A 58 1.30 -24.05 -17.31
C GLU A 58 2.61 -23.29 -17.59
N GLN A 59 3.04 -23.21 -18.85
CA GLN A 59 4.21 -22.44 -19.22
C GLN A 59 3.96 -20.93 -19.01
N LEU A 60 2.77 -20.45 -19.39
CA LEU A 60 2.35 -19.08 -19.13
C LEU A 60 2.39 -18.75 -17.63
N ARG A 61 1.91 -19.67 -16.78
CA ARG A 61 1.99 -19.54 -15.32
C ARG A 61 3.44 -19.41 -14.83
N LEU A 62 4.35 -20.24 -15.32
CA LEU A 62 5.76 -20.21 -14.93
C LEU A 62 6.44 -18.90 -15.34
N GLU A 63 6.12 -18.36 -16.51
CA GLU A 63 6.67 -17.09 -16.99
C GLU A 63 6.15 -15.90 -16.17
N ILE A 64 4.86 -15.88 -15.84
CA ILE A 64 4.28 -14.87 -14.93
C ILE A 64 5.03 -14.88 -13.59
N LEU A 65 5.27 -16.06 -13.01
CA LEU A 65 6.00 -16.19 -11.74
C LEU A 65 7.47 -15.78 -11.84
N ALA A 66 8.12 -16.06 -12.98
CA ALA A 66 9.51 -15.69 -13.23
C ALA A 66 9.68 -14.17 -13.34
N GLU A 67 8.80 -13.48 -14.07
CA GLU A 67 8.83 -12.02 -14.19
C GLU A 67 8.48 -11.34 -12.86
N LYS A 68 7.50 -11.86 -12.13
CA LYS A 68 7.20 -11.40 -10.76
C LYS A 68 8.42 -11.48 -9.85
N LYS A 69 9.20 -12.57 -9.93
CA LYS A 69 10.39 -12.75 -9.07
C LYS A 69 11.48 -11.70 -9.35
N LYS A 70 11.52 -11.14 -10.56
CA LYS A 70 12.50 -10.11 -10.93
C LYS A 70 12.08 -8.72 -10.47
N LEU A 71 10.82 -8.35 -10.68
CA LEU A 71 10.36 -6.96 -10.54
C LEU A 71 9.50 -6.70 -9.30
N GLY A 72 8.89 -7.73 -8.70
CA GLY A 72 8.02 -7.60 -7.52
C GLY A 72 6.65 -6.96 -7.77
N ARG A 73 6.56 -6.01 -8.72
CA ARG A 73 5.35 -5.39 -9.29
C ARG A 73 5.44 -5.48 -10.83
N VAL A 74 4.41 -6.01 -11.47
CA VAL A 74 4.37 -6.20 -12.93
C VAL A 74 2.97 -5.88 -13.47
N SER A 75 2.89 -5.06 -14.51
CA SER A 75 1.66 -4.80 -15.26
C SER A 75 1.32 -5.98 -16.16
N LEU A 76 0.05 -6.38 -16.23
CA LEU A 76 -0.39 -7.47 -17.10
C LEU A 76 -0.25 -7.12 -18.58
N ILE A 77 -0.28 -5.83 -18.93
CA ILE A 77 -0.08 -5.37 -20.31
C ILE A 77 1.37 -5.59 -20.73
N ASP A 78 2.32 -5.13 -19.89
CA ASP A 78 3.75 -5.33 -20.15
C ASP A 78 4.08 -6.82 -20.17
N LEU A 79 3.43 -7.61 -19.31
CA LEU A 79 3.61 -9.06 -19.26
C LEU A 79 3.09 -9.74 -20.54
N ALA A 80 1.95 -9.30 -21.06
CA ALA A 80 1.42 -9.76 -22.34
C ALA A 80 2.37 -9.45 -23.50
N ASP A 81 2.98 -8.26 -23.50
CA ASP A 81 3.96 -7.86 -24.51
C ASP A 81 5.29 -8.64 -24.41
N ILE A 82 5.78 -8.89 -23.19
CA ILE A 82 7.01 -9.64 -22.94
C ILE A 82 6.86 -11.11 -23.33
N ILE A 83 5.74 -11.73 -22.96
CA ILE A 83 5.44 -13.14 -23.23
C ILE A 83 4.94 -13.33 -24.67
N GLY A 84 4.38 -12.28 -25.28
CA GLY A 84 3.84 -12.32 -26.63
C GLY A 84 2.48 -13.03 -26.73
N VAL A 85 1.67 -12.98 -25.67
CA VAL A 85 0.35 -13.67 -25.58
C VAL A 85 -0.76 -12.64 -25.42
N ASP A 86 -1.96 -12.96 -25.93
CA ASP A 86 -3.12 -12.08 -25.80
C ASP A 86 -3.44 -11.79 -24.33
N LEU A 87 -3.74 -10.52 -24.03
CA LEU A 87 -4.01 -10.02 -22.69
C LEU A 87 -5.10 -10.81 -21.98
N TYR A 88 -6.13 -11.27 -22.69
CA TYR A 88 -7.23 -12.03 -22.11
C TYR A 88 -6.73 -13.33 -21.43
N HIS A 89 -5.78 -14.02 -22.05
CA HIS A 89 -5.23 -15.24 -21.48
C HIS A 89 -4.30 -14.97 -20.30
N VAL A 90 -3.55 -13.87 -20.37
CA VAL A 90 -2.68 -13.42 -19.29
C VAL A 90 -3.51 -13.01 -18.06
N GLU A 91 -4.58 -12.24 -18.24
CA GLU A 91 -5.50 -11.85 -17.16
C GLU A 91 -6.14 -13.07 -16.48
N LYS A 92 -6.62 -14.03 -17.28
CA LYS A 92 -7.21 -15.26 -16.75
C LYS A 92 -6.20 -16.08 -15.94
N GLN A 93 -4.96 -16.22 -16.42
CA GLN A 93 -3.92 -16.93 -15.68
C GLN A 93 -3.45 -16.17 -14.44
N ALA A 94 -3.33 -14.85 -14.52
CA ALA A 94 -2.95 -14.01 -13.38
C ALA A 94 -3.95 -14.16 -12.22
N GLN A 95 -5.25 -14.20 -12.51
CA GLN A 95 -6.27 -14.44 -11.48
C GLN A 95 -6.10 -15.80 -10.79
N LEU A 96 -5.77 -16.85 -11.56
CA LEU A 96 -5.49 -18.18 -11.00
C LEU A 96 -4.22 -18.16 -10.12
N VAL A 97 -3.15 -17.52 -10.59
CA VAL A 97 -1.89 -17.38 -9.85
C VAL A 97 -2.10 -16.66 -8.52
N VAL A 98 -2.87 -15.57 -8.51
CA VAL A 98 -3.19 -14.81 -7.29
C VAL A 98 -4.13 -15.59 -6.37
N SER A 99 -5.03 -16.41 -6.92
CA SER A 99 -5.89 -17.28 -6.12
C SER A 99 -5.11 -18.39 -5.43
N ASP A 100 -4.04 -18.88 -6.07
CA ASP A 100 -3.18 -19.94 -5.53
C ASP A 100 -2.13 -19.41 -4.53
N ASP A 101 -1.67 -18.17 -4.68
CA ASP A 101 -0.65 -17.55 -3.83
C ASP A 101 -1.18 -16.29 -3.13
N LEU A 102 -1.52 -16.45 -1.84
CA LEU A 102 -1.99 -15.37 -0.97
C LEU A 102 -0.97 -14.24 -0.76
N THR A 103 0.30 -14.43 -1.15
CA THR A 103 1.32 -13.37 -1.07
C THR A 103 1.28 -12.38 -2.23
N LEU A 104 0.35 -12.59 -3.17
CA LEU A 104 0.13 -11.74 -4.33
C LEU A 104 -1.19 -11.00 -4.23
N MET A 105 -1.21 -9.79 -4.78
CA MET A 105 -2.43 -9.01 -4.96
C MET A 105 -2.53 -8.56 -6.41
N LEU A 106 -3.74 -8.63 -6.96
CA LEU A 106 -4.08 -8.08 -8.27
C LEU A 106 -4.76 -6.72 -8.08
N VAL A 107 -4.14 -5.66 -8.59
CA VAL A 107 -4.60 -4.28 -8.42
C VAL A 107 -4.58 -3.60 -9.78
N GLN A 108 -5.74 -3.16 -10.28
CA GLN A 108 -5.85 -2.39 -11.54
C GLN A 108 -5.11 -2.99 -12.75
N GLY A 109 -5.04 -4.32 -12.85
CA GLY A 109 -4.31 -4.99 -13.93
C GLY A 109 -2.80 -5.10 -13.67
N GLU A 110 -2.37 -5.00 -12.42
CA GLU A 110 -0.99 -5.23 -11.99
C GLU A 110 -0.93 -6.32 -10.91
N ILE A 111 0.08 -7.18 -10.99
CA ILE A 111 0.39 -8.16 -9.95
C ILE A 111 1.46 -7.55 -9.03
N ILE A 112 1.14 -7.46 -7.74
CA ILE A 112 2.03 -6.88 -6.74
C ILE A 112 2.27 -7.90 -5.63
N SER A 113 3.54 -8.12 -5.31
CA SER A 113 3.96 -9.02 -4.23
C SER A 113 3.97 -8.35 -2.87
N HIS A 114 3.75 -9.12 -1.80
CA HIS A 114 3.93 -8.64 -0.43
C HIS A 114 5.34 -8.09 -0.15
N SER A 115 6.38 -8.71 -0.72
CA SER A 115 7.77 -8.24 -0.58
C SER A 115 7.99 -6.85 -1.20
N TYR A 116 7.30 -6.54 -2.30
CA TYR A 116 7.33 -5.19 -2.87
C TYR A 116 6.72 -4.18 -1.89
N TRP A 117 5.60 -4.53 -1.26
CA TRP A 117 4.98 -3.66 -0.25
C TRP A 117 5.82 -3.49 1.00
N ASP A 118 6.60 -4.51 1.40
CA ASP A 118 7.52 -4.39 2.52
C ASP A 118 8.64 -3.39 2.21
N PHE A 119 9.22 -3.47 1.00
CA PHE A 119 10.20 -2.49 0.52
C PHE A 119 9.61 -1.07 0.43
N VAL A 120 8.44 -0.91 -0.17
CA VAL A 120 7.75 0.39 -0.25
C VAL A 120 7.43 0.92 1.16
N ALA A 121 7.08 0.06 2.10
CA ALA A 121 6.85 0.46 3.48
C ALA A 121 8.13 0.94 4.18
N GLU A 122 9.29 0.34 3.88
CA GLU A 122 10.59 0.84 4.35
C GLU A 122 10.88 2.24 3.82
N GLU A 123 10.71 2.47 2.51
CA GLU A 123 10.89 3.79 1.88
C GLU A 123 9.93 4.83 2.48
N ILE A 124 8.65 4.48 2.65
CA ILE A 124 7.65 5.34 3.30
C ILE A 124 8.07 5.66 4.73
N ASN A 125 8.61 4.68 5.47
CA ASN A 125 9.07 4.90 6.83
C ASN A 125 10.26 5.86 6.88
N GLU A 126 11.28 5.69 6.04
CA GLU A 126 12.42 6.61 5.96
C GLU A 126 11.96 8.03 5.68
N ARG A 127 11.11 8.19 4.66
CA ARG A 127 10.54 9.48 4.30
C ARG A 127 9.69 10.09 5.42
N LEU A 128 8.93 9.25 6.14
CA LEU A 128 8.14 9.70 7.30
C LEU A 128 9.04 10.20 8.42
N GLN A 129 10.18 9.55 8.69
CA GLN A 129 11.12 10.03 9.70
C GLN A 129 11.76 11.36 9.31
N GLU A 130 11.99 11.62 8.02
CA GLU A 130 12.50 12.90 7.53
C GLU A 130 11.48 14.03 7.64
N CYS A 131 10.22 13.77 7.25
CA CYS A 131 9.20 14.79 7.13
C CYS A 131 8.30 14.95 8.36
N SER A 132 8.40 14.04 9.34
CA SER A 132 7.56 13.96 10.54
C SER A 132 6.07 13.67 10.30
N GLN A 133 5.53 14.05 9.14
CA GLN A 133 4.15 13.80 8.70
C GLN A 133 4.07 13.61 7.19
N ILE A 134 3.17 12.75 6.71
CA ILE A 134 2.92 12.50 5.28
C ILE A 134 1.43 12.25 5.04
N ALA A 135 0.85 12.84 4.00
CA ALA A 135 -0.54 12.59 3.62
C ALA A 135 -0.67 11.28 2.82
N LEU A 136 -1.67 10.44 3.14
CA LEU A 136 -1.93 9.22 2.36
C LEU A 136 -2.26 9.53 0.89
N ALA A 137 -2.89 10.66 0.61
CA ALA A 137 -3.19 11.10 -0.75
C ALA A 137 -1.93 11.35 -1.58
N GLU A 138 -0.85 11.83 -0.94
CA GLU A 138 0.44 12.03 -1.60
C GLU A 138 1.10 10.70 -1.94
N LEU A 139 1.09 9.75 -0.98
CA LEU A 139 1.60 8.40 -1.20
C LEU A 139 0.82 7.66 -2.29
N ALA A 140 -0.51 7.78 -2.28
CA ALA A 140 -1.39 7.22 -3.29
C ALA A 140 -1.07 7.75 -4.69
N ALA A 141 -0.85 9.06 -4.82
CA ALA A 141 -0.45 9.69 -6.08
C ALA A 141 0.93 9.23 -6.56
N GLN A 142 1.91 9.13 -5.66
CA GLN A 142 3.26 8.66 -5.99
C GLN A 142 3.28 7.20 -6.47
N LEU A 143 2.48 6.35 -5.83
CA LEU A 143 2.42 4.92 -6.14
C LEU A 143 1.43 4.58 -7.28
N ASN A 144 0.66 5.56 -7.75
CA ASN A 144 -0.43 5.42 -8.73
C ASN A 144 -1.49 4.39 -8.30
N ILE A 145 -1.92 4.45 -7.04
CA ILE A 145 -2.91 3.53 -6.44
C ILE A 145 -3.95 4.30 -5.63
N GLY A 146 -5.07 3.66 -5.31
CA GLY A 146 -6.10 4.26 -4.47
C GLY A 146 -5.65 4.42 -3.00
N THR A 147 -6.09 5.48 -2.33
CA THR A 147 -5.82 5.75 -0.90
C THR A 147 -6.30 4.63 0.02
N GLU A 148 -7.41 3.99 -0.32
CA GLU A 148 -7.93 2.82 0.40
C GLU A 148 -6.94 1.65 0.37
N LEU A 149 -6.32 1.40 -0.79
CA LEU A 149 -5.34 0.34 -0.92
C LEU A 149 -4.07 0.65 -0.11
N VAL A 150 -3.61 1.90 -0.13
CA VAL A 150 -2.48 2.34 0.71
C VAL A 150 -2.78 2.04 2.17
N THR A 151 -3.99 2.32 2.64
CA THR A 151 -4.42 2.03 4.01
C THR A 151 -4.40 0.53 4.30
N ILE A 152 -5.01 -0.29 3.44
CA ILE A 152 -5.04 -1.76 3.58
C ILE A 152 -3.63 -2.35 3.65
N VAL A 153 -2.71 -1.83 2.85
CA VAL A 153 -1.32 -2.31 2.79
C VAL A 153 -0.50 -1.81 3.98
N LEU A 154 -0.69 -0.57 4.42
CA LEU A 154 0.12 0.03 5.48
C LEU A 154 -0.35 -0.36 6.86
N GLU A 155 -1.66 -0.46 7.13
CA GLU A 155 -2.21 -0.85 8.44
C GLU A 155 -1.52 -2.05 9.10
N PRO A 156 -1.33 -3.21 8.42
CA PRO A 156 -0.65 -4.36 9.02
C PRO A 156 0.86 -4.13 9.26
N ARG A 157 1.44 -3.10 8.64
CA ARG A 157 2.87 -2.75 8.72
C ARG A 157 3.14 -1.58 9.68
N LEU A 158 2.10 -0.96 10.23
CA LEU A 158 2.22 0.08 11.25
C LEU A 158 2.74 -0.54 12.56
N GLY A 159 3.75 0.10 13.14
CA GLY A 159 4.41 -0.34 14.37
C GLY A 159 5.47 -1.43 14.19
N THR A 160 5.56 -2.05 13.00
CA THR A 160 6.61 -3.03 12.67
C THR A 160 7.66 -2.39 11.75
N ILE A 161 7.34 -2.24 10.47
CA ILE A 161 8.19 -1.61 9.46
C ILE A 161 8.04 -0.09 9.54
N VAL A 162 6.80 0.38 9.51
CA VAL A 162 6.48 1.81 9.56
C VAL A 162 6.29 2.23 11.01
N LYS A 163 7.28 2.96 11.55
CA LYS A 163 7.24 3.54 12.90
C LYS A 163 6.43 4.84 12.88
N GLY A 164 5.14 4.71 12.61
CA GLY A 164 4.21 5.83 12.49
C GLY A 164 2.82 5.49 13.02
N ARG A 165 2.01 6.53 13.20
CA ARG A 165 0.59 6.43 13.54
C ARG A 165 -0.22 6.99 12.38
N LEU A 166 -1.24 6.25 11.96
CA LEU A 166 -2.20 6.71 10.94
C LEU A 166 -3.42 7.32 11.63
N GLU A 167 -3.71 8.59 11.38
CA GLU A 167 -4.94 9.28 11.81
C GLU A 167 -5.39 10.30 10.77
N GLY A 168 -6.70 10.39 10.53
CA GLY A 168 -7.27 11.42 9.64
C GLY A 168 -6.75 11.38 8.19
N GLY A 169 -6.31 10.21 7.70
CA GLY A 169 -5.70 10.08 6.37
C GLY A 169 -4.26 10.59 6.26
N GLN A 170 -3.59 10.78 7.39
CA GLN A 170 -2.19 11.21 7.47
C GLN A 170 -1.38 10.29 8.38
N LEU A 171 -0.13 10.06 8.01
CA LEU A 171 0.85 9.34 8.81
C LEU A 171 1.69 10.34 9.60
N TYR A 172 1.87 10.06 10.88
CA TYR A 172 2.65 10.89 11.79
C TYR A 172 3.73 10.05 12.47
N THR A 173 4.89 10.65 12.71
CA THR A 173 5.89 10.03 13.60
C THR A 173 5.40 10.11 15.06
N PRO A 174 5.77 9.14 15.91
CA PRO A 174 5.44 9.19 17.34
C PRO A 174 5.95 10.46 18.04
N ILE A 175 7.09 10.98 17.58
CA ILE A 175 7.67 12.23 18.10
C ILE A 175 6.77 13.41 17.76
N TYR A 176 6.31 13.52 16.51
CA TYR A 176 5.39 14.58 16.10
C TYR A 176 4.08 14.53 16.89
N VAL A 177 3.50 13.33 17.06
CA VAL A 177 2.30 13.13 17.88
C VAL A 177 2.51 13.60 19.31
N ALA A 178 3.66 13.29 19.92
CA ALA A 178 3.98 13.74 21.28
C ALA A 178 4.15 15.26 21.39
N CYS A 179 4.80 15.88 20.40
CA CYS A 179 4.97 17.34 20.33
C CYS A 179 3.62 18.04 20.20
N VAL A 180 2.78 17.63 19.24
CA VAL A 180 1.44 18.22 19.07
C VAL A 180 0.57 17.94 20.30
N GLY A 181 0.65 16.76 20.89
CA GLY A 181 -0.03 16.44 22.16
C GLY A 181 0.37 17.39 23.30
N ALA A 182 1.67 17.71 23.42
CA ALA A 182 2.15 18.69 24.39
C ALA A 182 1.62 20.11 24.12
N ILE A 183 1.53 20.51 22.85
CA ILE A 183 0.94 21.79 22.42
C ILE A 183 -0.54 21.86 22.77
N VAL A 184 -1.32 20.82 22.41
CA VAL A 184 -2.76 20.72 22.74
C VAL A 184 -2.96 20.77 24.25
N ARG A 185 -2.15 20.05 25.02
CA ARG A 185 -2.19 20.08 26.48
C ARG A 185 -1.90 21.48 27.03
N GLY A 186 -0.87 22.15 26.51
CA GLY A 186 -0.51 23.51 26.90
C GLY A 186 -1.64 24.49 26.62
N ALA A 187 -2.22 24.42 25.42
CA ALA A 187 -3.34 25.24 25.01
C ALA A 187 -4.59 25.01 25.88
N ALA A 188 -4.96 23.74 26.11
CA ALA A 188 -6.11 23.38 26.94
C ALA A 188 -5.97 23.83 28.40
N ARG A 189 -4.76 23.79 28.97
CA ARG A 189 -4.45 24.28 30.33
C ARG A 189 -4.38 25.81 30.41
N GLY A 190 -3.97 26.48 29.34
CA GLY A 190 -3.89 27.94 29.26
C GLY A 190 -5.25 28.63 29.14
N VAL A 191 -6.26 27.91 28.62
CA VAL A 191 -7.64 28.41 28.56
C VAL A 191 -8.22 28.49 29.98
N THR A 192 -8.62 29.69 30.40
CA THR A 192 -9.21 29.96 31.72
C THR A 192 -10.71 30.28 31.66
N VAL A 193 -11.31 30.25 30.47
CA VAL A 193 -12.73 30.55 30.23
C VAL A 193 -13.37 29.48 29.34
N PRO A 194 -14.70 29.26 29.42
CA PRO A 194 -15.37 28.32 28.53
C PRO A 194 -15.14 28.69 27.06
N THR A 195 -14.59 27.75 26.30
CA THR A 195 -14.12 28.00 24.93
C THR A 195 -14.63 26.92 23.98
N ASN A 196 -14.96 27.32 22.75
CA ASN A 196 -15.26 26.38 21.68
C ASN A 196 -13.96 25.80 21.13
N LEU A 197 -13.83 24.48 21.17
CA LEU A 197 -12.65 23.75 20.71
C LEU A 197 -12.32 24.02 19.23
N ALA A 198 -13.31 24.27 18.37
CA ALA A 198 -13.05 24.62 16.98
C ALA A 198 -12.21 25.89 16.83
N VAL A 199 -12.42 26.89 17.70
CA VAL A 199 -11.62 28.12 17.71
C VAL A 199 -10.18 27.81 18.12
N LEU A 200 -10.02 26.96 19.13
CA LEU A 200 -8.71 26.54 19.62
C LEU A 200 -7.95 25.75 18.53
N TRP A 201 -8.63 24.87 17.80
CA TRP A 201 -8.02 24.05 16.75
C TRP A 201 -7.54 24.91 15.59
N ASN A 202 -8.35 25.89 15.17
CA ASN A 202 -7.95 26.85 14.14
C ASN A 202 -6.71 27.65 14.55
N SER A 203 -6.63 28.11 15.81
CA SER A 203 -5.44 28.81 16.31
C SER A 203 -4.21 27.92 16.37
N LEU A 204 -4.36 26.66 16.81
CA LEU A 204 -3.25 25.70 16.83
C LEU A 204 -2.76 25.33 15.42
N GLN A 205 -3.68 25.16 14.48
CA GLN A 205 -3.36 24.88 13.09
C GLN A 205 -2.55 26.03 12.48
N GLN A 206 -2.93 27.28 12.72
CA GLN A 206 -2.19 28.44 12.25
C GLN A 206 -0.76 28.48 12.84
N LEU A 207 -0.63 28.23 14.15
CA LEU A 207 0.67 28.19 14.81
C LEU A 207 1.57 27.08 14.26
N LEU A 208 1.02 25.89 14.00
CA LEU A 208 1.78 24.79 13.42
C LEU A 208 2.21 25.08 11.98
N GLN A 209 1.37 25.73 11.18
CA GLN A 209 1.75 26.17 9.83
C GLN A 209 2.89 27.20 9.86
N GLU A 210 2.88 28.12 10.83
CA GLU A 210 3.98 29.08 11.02
C GLU A 210 5.29 28.39 11.45
N MET A 211 5.19 27.32 12.24
CA MET A 211 6.34 26.56 12.73
C MET A 211 6.95 25.60 11.70
N ASP A 212 6.11 24.90 10.92
CA ASP A 212 6.54 23.89 9.93
C ASP A 212 6.91 24.51 8.56
N GLY A 213 6.77 25.82 8.39
CA GLY A 213 7.11 26.55 7.16
C GLY A 213 6.30 26.12 5.93
N ALA A 214 6.86 26.33 4.73
CA ALA A 214 6.20 26.06 3.44
C ALA A 214 5.89 24.56 3.18
N THR A 215 6.35 23.67 4.06
CA THR A 215 6.15 22.22 4.01
C THR A 215 5.07 21.72 4.96
N GLY A 216 4.43 22.61 5.74
CA GLY A 216 3.41 22.25 6.72
C GLY A 216 2.16 21.67 6.06
N VAL A 217 2.00 20.34 6.12
CA VAL A 217 0.73 19.68 5.80
C VAL A 217 -0.29 20.14 6.84
N ALA A 218 -1.48 20.53 6.39
CA ALA A 218 -2.55 20.92 7.29
C ALA A 218 -2.96 19.71 8.15
N VAL A 219 -2.79 19.85 9.45
CA VAL A 219 -3.26 18.86 10.43
C VAL A 219 -4.77 18.95 10.53
N ASP A 220 -5.45 17.81 10.43
CA ASP A 220 -6.91 17.77 10.50
C ASP A 220 -7.42 18.07 11.93
N GLY A 221 -8.57 18.76 12.02
CA GLY A 221 -9.21 19.09 13.29
C GLY A 221 -9.54 17.85 14.14
N SER A 222 -9.80 16.73 13.47
CA SER A 222 -10.05 15.43 14.13
C SER A 222 -8.83 14.91 14.89
N PHE A 223 -7.61 15.21 14.43
CA PHE A 223 -6.37 14.83 15.10
C PHE A 223 -6.21 15.57 16.42
N PHE A 224 -6.41 16.90 16.43
CA PHE A 224 -6.40 17.68 17.68
C PHE A 224 -7.47 17.19 18.65
N GLN A 225 -8.66 16.87 18.14
CA GLN A 225 -9.74 16.34 18.95
C GLN A 225 -9.40 14.97 19.55
N SER A 226 -8.78 14.07 18.77
CA SER A 226 -8.30 12.76 19.23
C SER A 226 -7.30 12.90 20.38
N LEU A 227 -6.29 13.76 20.21
CA LEU A 227 -5.29 14.06 21.23
C LEU A 227 -5.90 14.67 22.49
N PHE A 228 -6.78 15.67 22.32
CA PHE A 228 -7.47 16.31 23.43
C PHE A 228 -8.31 15.31 24.24
N ASN A 229 -9.05 14.43 23.57
CA ASN A 229 -9.86 13.41 24.23
C ASN A 229 -8.99 12.42 24.99
N GLY A 230 -7.82 12.05 24.46
CA GLY A 230 -6.83 11.23 25.16
C GLY A 230 -6.36 11.90 26.45
N LEU A 231 -5.92 13.15 26.37
CA LEU A 231 -5.46 13.93 27.52
C LEU A 231 -6.55 14.08 28.61
N LEU A 232 -7.81 14.27 28.20
CA LEU A 232 -8.95 14.37 29.12
C LEU A 232 -9.22 13.04 29.81
N LYS A 233 -9.15 11.93 29.08
CA LYS A 233 -9.34 10.58 29.61
C LYS A 233 -8.23 10.19 30.58
N ASP A 234 -7.00 10.57 30.28
CA ASP A 234 -5.82 10.28 31.10
C ASP A 234 -5.68 11.20 32.33
N GLY A 235 -6.58 12.19 32.46
CA GLY A 235 -6.60 13.14 33.57
C GLY A 235 -5.47 14.18 33.52
N GLU A 236 -4.79 14.32 32.38
CA GLU A 236 -3.75 15.33 32.18
C GLU A 236 -4.33 16.75 32.07
N ILE A 237 -5.59 16.86 31.66
CA ILE A 237 -6.35 18.11 31.66
C ILE A 237 -7.63 17.93 32.46
N LEU A 238 -7.97 18.94 33.27
CA LEU A 238 -9.10 18.90 34.19
C LEU A 238 -10.17 19.91 33.78
N GLY A 239 -11.40 19.44 33.64
CA GLY A 239 -12.55 20.23 33.25
C GLY A 239 -13.67 19.37 32.70
N SER A 240 -14.68 20.00 32.12
CA SER A 240 -15.82 19.33 31.52
C SER A 240 -15.97 19.71 30.05
N LEU A 241 -16.16 18.70 29.21
CA LEU A 241 -16.49 18.88 27.79
C LEU A 241 -18.00 18.71 27.59
N ARG A 242 -18.66 19.74 27.05
CA ARG A 242 -20.10 19.70 26.73
C ARG A 242 -20.31 19.57 25.23
N ALA A 243 -21.21 18.68 24.83
CA ALA A 243 -21.54 18.39 23.43
C ALA A 243 -20.32 18.04 22.53
N GLY A 244 -19.20 17.64 23.13
CA GLY A 244 -17.96 17.32 22.39
C GLY A 244 -17.16 18.53 21.89
N VAL A 245 -17.69 19.76 21.99
CA VAL A 245 -17.07 20.97 21.40
C VAL A 245 -16.88 22.12 22.38
N HIS A 246 -17.58 22.15 23.51
CA HIS A 246 -17.47 23.24 24.48
C HIS A 246 -16.64 22.82 25.69
N TRP A 247 -15.40 23.29 25.75
CA TRP A 247 -14.49 23.02 26.86
C TRP A 247 -14.70 24.01 27.99
N THR A 248 -14.93 23.50 29.21
CA THR A 248 -14.97 24.29 30.45
C THR A 248 -13.84 23.83 31.37
N PRO A 249 -12.75 24.61 31.51
CA PRO A 249 -11.65 24.29 32.40
C PRO A 249 -12.09 24.19 33.87
N ALA A 250 -11.49 23.28 34.64
CA ALA A 250 -11.79 23.14 36.06
C ALA A 250 -11.50 24.43 36.87
N VAL A 251 -10.47 25.18 36.49
CA VAL A 251 -10.13 26.47 37.12
C VAL A 251 -11.28 27.49 37.01
N PHE A 252 -11.96 27.53 35.86
CA PHE A 252 -13.10 28.41 35.66
C PHE A 252 -14.28 27.99 36.55
N ALA A 253 -14.60 26.69 36.57
CA ALA A 253 -15.69 26.16 37.38
C ALA A 253 -15.45 26.38 38.88
N HIS A 254 -14.21 26.25 39.33
CA HIS A 254 -13.83 26.50 40.72
C HIS A 254 -13.97 27.98 41.08
N ALA A 255 -13.44 28.88 40.26
CA ALA A 255 -13.55 30.33 40.47
C ALA A 255 -15.02 30.80 40.45
N GLN A 256 -15.85 30.23 39.58
CA GLN A 256 -17.28 30.53 39.55
C GLN A 256 -17.97 30.11 40.85
N LYS A 257 -17.67 28.91 41.36
CA LYS A 257 -18.22 28.42 42.62
C LYS A 257 -17.79 29.30 43.80
N GLU A 258 -16.49 29.60 43.89
CA GLU A 258 -15.94 30.45 44.96
C GLU A 258 -16.56 31.85 44.96
N CYS A 259 -16.78 32.44 43.78
CA CYS A 259 -17.45 33.73 43.64
C CYS A 259 -18.89 33.69 44.18
N VAL A 260 -19.64 32.63 43.86
CA VAL A 260 -21.01 32.41 44.36
C VAL A 260 -21.02 32.19 45.87
N ASP A 261 -20.15 31.32 46.38
CA ASP A 261 -20.05 31.01 47.82
C ASP A 261 -19.67 32.27 48.62
N SER A 262 -18.72 33.08 48.11
CA SER A 262 -18.32 34.35 48.71
C SER A 262 -19.47 35.35 48.76
N PHE A 263 -20.23 35.49 47.68
CA PHE A 263 -21.40 36.37 47.62
C PHE A 263 -22.45 36.01 48.69
N PHE A 264 -22.76 34.73 48.86
CA PHE A 264 -23.75 34.28 49.85
C PHE A 264 -23.22 34.28 51.30
N SER A 265 -21.90 34.28 51.51
CA SER A 265 -21.28 34.38 52.84
C SER A 265 -21.26 35.80 53.43
N GLN A 266 -21.57 36.82 52.63
CA GLN A 266 -21.60 38.24 53.03
C GLN A 266 -22.98 38.71 53.56
N VAL A 267 -23.95 37.80 53.62
CA VAL A 267 -25.30 38.00 54.19
C VAL A 267 -25.39 37.30 55.55
#